data_AF-A0A257VVG2-F1
#
_entry.id   AF-A0A257VVG2-F1
#
_cell.length_a   1.000
_cell.length_b   1.000
_cell.length_c   1.000
_cell.angle_alpha   90.00
_cell.angle_beta   90.00
_cell.angle_gamma   90.00
#
_symmetry.space_group_name_H-M   'P 1'
#
loop_
_entity.id
_entity.type
_entity.pdbx_description
1 polymer ?
#
loop_
_entity_poly.entity_id
_entity_poly.type
_entity_poly.pdbx_seq_one_letter_code
_entity_poly.pdbx_strand_id
1 'polypeptide(L)'
;MTNPAALLLTLFSLATFATAAPLVYEGKEGPGKGKHIVFLAGDHEYRSEESLPAIARLLAKHQGFKCTVLFDIDKEGDIVAGEVANMPGMEALDSADLAVVFLRFQQFPAEQMKHL
;
A
#
# COMPACT_ATOMS: atom_id res chain seq x y z
N MET A 1 33.65 31.96 -13.83
CA MET A 1 33.04 32.27 -12.53
C MET A 1 31.61 31.74 -12.54
N THR A 2 31.41 30.52 -12.07
CA THR A 2 30.08 29.88 -12.00
C THR A 2 29.25 30.60 -10.93
N ASN A 3 28.13 31.18 -11.34
CA ASN A 3 27.25 31.92 -10.44
C ASN A 3 26.60 30.94 -9.43
N PRO A 4 26.92 31.00 -8.12
CA PRO A 4 26.39 30.07 -7.13
C PRO A 4 24.85 30.15 -7.00
N ALA A 5 24.24 31.26 -7.43
CA ALA A 5 22.80 31.41 -7.47
C ALA A 5 22.11 30.48 -8.49
N ALA A 6 22.80 30.14 -9.59
CA ALA A 6 22.27 29.22 -10.61
C ALA A 6 22.26 27.77 -10.11
N LEU A 7 23.22 27.40 -9.24
CA LEU A 7 23.31 26.06 -8.64
C LEU A 7 22.22 25.85 -7.57
N LEU A 8 21.85 26.90 -6.83
CA LEU A 8 20.79 26.84 -5.81
C LEU A 8 19.39 26.72 -6.43
N LEU A 9 19.14 27.31 -7.60
CA LEU A 9 17.81 27.28 -8.23
C LEU A 9 17.49 25.92 -8.87
N THR A 10 18.50 25.16 -9.30
CA THR A 10 18.34 23.80 -9.86
C THR A 10 18.07 22.73 -8.81
N LEU A 11 18.34 22.99 -7.53
CA LEU A 11 18.13 22.04 -6.43
C LEU A 11 16.69 22.04 -5.88
N PHE A 12 15.85 23.00 -6.28
CA PHE A 12 14.49 23.17 -5.74
C PHE A 12 13.38 22.58 -6.62
N SER A 13 13.70 21.98 -7.76
CA SER A 13 12.72 21.47 -8.74
C SER A 13 12.47 19.97 -8.67
N LEU A 14 12.95 19.27 -7.64
CA LEU A 14 12.49 17.92 -7.32
C LEU A 14 11.07 18.03 -6.72
N ALA A 15 10.08 18.27 -7.59
CA ALA A 15 8.69 18.00 -7.27
C ALA A 15 8.58 16.49 -7.04
N THR A 16 8.60 16.06 -5.78
CA THR A 16 8.18 14.71 -5.41
C THR A 16 6.70 14.61 -5.73
N PHE A 17 6.39 13.95 -6.85
CA PHE A 17 5.05 13.45 -7.11
C PHE A 17 4.75 12.41 -6.02
N ALA A 18 3.88 12.76 -5.08
CA ALA A 18 3.36 11.80 -4.13
C ALA A 18 2.44 10.85 -4.90
N THR A 19 2.93 9.66 -5.21
CA THR A 19 2.08 8.58 -5.71
C THR A 19 1.40 7.93 -4.51
N ALA A 20 0.13 7.53 -4.63
CA ALA A 20 -0.55 6.74 -3.60
C ALA A 20 0.23 5.44 -3.35
N ALA A 21 1.06 5.45 -2.31
CA ALA A 21 1.95 4.35 -1.95
C ALA A 21 1.25 3.45 -0.93
N PRO A 22 1.48 2.13 -1.00
CA PRO A 22 0.91 1.20 -0.03
C PRO A 22 1.47 1.47 1.38
N LEU A 23 0.68 1.12 2.40
CA LEU A 23 1.11 1.21 3.79
C LEU A 23 1.91 -0.04 4.16
N VAL A 24 3.21 0.14 4.40
CA VAL A 24 4.11 -0.96 4.75
C VAL A 24 4.52 -0.89 6.21
N TYR A 25 4.31 -1.99 6.93
CA TYR A 25 4.87 -2.22 8.26
C TYR A 25 5.98 -3.27 8.17
N GLU A 26 7.20 -2.85 8.46
CA GLU A 26 8.33 -3.77 8.53
C GLU A 26 8.24 -4.63 9.78
N GLY A 27 8.36 -5.94 9.58
CA GLY A 27 8.42 -6.92 10.65
C GLY A 27 9.73 -6.85 11.42
N LYS A 28 9.69 -7.21 12.71
CA LYS A 28 10.87 -7.38 13.56
C LYS A 28 11.18 -8.87 13.77
N GLU A 29 11.59 -9.24 14.97
CA GLU A 29 11.76 -10.64 15.36
C GLU A 29 10.40 -11.29 15.65
N GLY A 30 10.32 -12.61 15.42
CA GLY A 30 9.12 -13.40 15.66
C GLY A 30 8.97 -14.55 14.67
N PRO A 31 7.95 -15.41 14.84
CA PRO A 31 7.72 -16.57 13.98
C PRO A 31 7.43 -16.20 12.51
N GLY A 32 6.99 -14.97 12.25
CA GLY A 32 6.73 -14.44 10.92
C GLY A 32 7.94 -13.78 10.23
N LYS A 33 9.12 -13.79 10.85
CA LYS A 33 10.31 -13.15 10.27
C LYS A 33 10.63 -13.77 8.91
N GLY A 34 10.85 -12.90 7.92
CA GLY A 34 11.13 -13.30 6.54
C GLY A 34 9.88 -13.73 5.76
N LYS A 35 8.68 -13.59 6.34
CA LYS A 35 7.40 -13.82 5.66
C LYS A 35 6.67 -12.51 5.37
N HIS A 36 5.95 -12.48 4.25
CA HIS A 36 5.24 -11.30 3.77
C HIS A 36 3.73 -11.56 3.68
N ILE A 37 2.94 -10.72 4.34
CA ILE A 37 1.48 -10.73 4.28
C ILE A 37 1.01 -9.46 3.55
N VAL A 38 0.12 -9.63 2.57
CA VAL A 38 -0.54 -8.52 1.86
C VAL A 38 -2.01 -8.47 2.24
N PHE A 39 -2.50 -7.27 2.59
CA PHE A 39 -3.88 -7.01 2.99
C PHE A 39 -4.54 -6.15 1.91
N LEU A 40 -5.71 -6.57 1.41
CA LEU A 40 -6.49 -5.84 0.42
C LEU A 40 -7.71 -5.22 1.13
N ALA A 41 -7.68 -3.91 1.34
CA ALA A 41 -8.72 -3.14 2.01
C ALA A 41 -9.57 -2.37 0.99
N GLY A 42 -10.73 -2.93 0.65
CA GLY A 42 -11.68 -2.36 -0.32
C GLY A 42 -13.14 -2.68 0.01
N ASP A 43 -13.43 -3.00 1.27
CA ASP A 43 -14.77 -3.20 1.81
C ASP A 43 -15.18 -2.01 2.70
N HIS A 44 -16.36 -1.46 2.43
CA HIS A 44 -16.93 -0.29 3.12
C HIS A 44 -17.92 -0.65 4.23
N GLU A 45 -18.43 -1.89 4.29
CA GLU A 45 -19.38 -2.30 5.33
C GLU A 45 -18.68 -2.50 6.69
N TYR A 46 -17.44 -3.02 6.67
CA TYR A 46 -16.65 -3.33 7.85
C TYR A 46 -15.44 -2.42 8.07
N ARG A 47 -15.34 -1.33 7.28
CA ARG A 47 -14.27 -0.33 7.36
C ARG A 47 -12.89 -0.98 7.29
N SER A 48 -12.66 -1.75 6.24
CA SER A 48 -11.42 -2.49 6.01
C SER A 48 -10.19 -1.58 5.99
N GLU A 49 -10.36 -0.32 5.56
CA GLU A 49 -9.36 0.74 5.55
C GLU A 49 -8.87 1.14 6.96
N GLU A 50 -9.61 0.80 8.02
CA GLU A 50 -9.16 1.00 9.41
C GLU A 50 -8.72 -0.30 10.08
N SER A 51 -9.49 -1.37 9.88
CA SER A 51 -9.29 -2.64 10.58
C SER A 51 -8.03 -3.37 10.09
N LEU A 52 -7.78 -3.43 8.78
CA LEU A 52 -6.62 -4.15 8.24
C LEU A 52 -5.29 -3.46 8.61
N PRO A 53 -5.13 -2.12 8.55
CA PRO A 53 -3.93 -1.45 9.06
C PRO A 53 -3.65 -1.73 10.54
N ALA A 54 -4.71 -1.80 11.37
CA ALA A 54 -4.55 -2.13 12.78
C ALA A 54 -4.03 -3.57 12.98
N ILE A 55 -4.59 -4.54 12.27
CA ILE A 55 -4.17 -5.95 12.32
C ILE A 55 -2.74 -6.09 11.78
N ALA A 56 -2.45 -5.52 10.61
CA ALA A 56 -1.14 -5.55 9.97
C ALA A 56 -0.05 -5.01 10.90
N ARG A 57 -0.31 -3.88 11.59
CA ARG A 57 0.61 -3.29 12.57
C ARG A 57 0.87 -4.22 13.76
N LEU A 58 -0.15 -4.89 14.27
CA LEU A 58 -0.02 -5.84 15.39
C LEU A 58 0.82 -7.06 14.97
N LEU A 59 0.55 -7.62 13.78
CA LEU A 59 1.29 -8.78 13.26
C LEU A 59 2.75 -8.42 12.97
N ALA A 60 3.02 -7.26 12.39
CA ALA A 60 4.40 -6.81 12.17
C ALA A 60 5.15 -6.60 13.48
N LYS A 61 4.52 -5.93 14.45
CA LYS A 61 5.12 -5.61 15.75
C LYS A 61 5.36 -6.82 16.63
N HIS A 62 4.40 -7.74 16.71
CA HIS A 62 4.41 -8.83 17.68
C HIS A 62 4.82 -10.18 17.11
N GLN A 63 4.65 -10.38 15.81
CA GLN A 63 4.91 -11.67 15.15
C GLN A 63 6.03 -11.58 14.10
N GLY A 64 6.51 -10.38 13.75
CA GLY A 64 7.68 -10.21 12.88
C GLY A 64 7.40 -10.32 11.38
N PHE A 65 6.14 -10.37 10.95
CA PHE A 65 5.80 -10.36 9.53
C PHE A 65 6.09 -9.00 8.90
N LYS A 66 6.58 -8.99 7.66
CA LYS A 66 6.40 -7.83 6.79
C LYS A 66 4.92 -7.79 6.41
N CYS A 67 4.26 -6.65 6.60
CA CYS A 67 2.87 -6.47 6.23
C CYS A 67 2.74 -5.30 5.27
N THR A 68 2.05 -5.51 4.15
CA THR A 68 1.68 -4.46 3.19
C THR A 68 0.17 -4.34 3.16
N VAL A 69 -0.38 -3.15 3.32
CA VAL A 69 -1.81 -2.87 3.18
C VAL A 69 -2.03 -2.04 1.92
N LEU A 70 -2.87 -2.56 1.05
CA LEU A 70 -3.34 -1.95 -0.18
C LEU A 70 -4.75 -1.42 0.04
N PHE A 71 -5.06 -0.29 -0.58
CA PHE A 71 -6.35 0.38 -0.45
C PHE A 71 -6.95 0.64 -1.82
N ASP A 72 -8.28 0.69 -1.89
CA ASP A 72 -8.95 1.34 -3.01
C ASP A 72 -8.67 2.84 -2.97
N ILE A 73 -8.23 3.40 -4.09
CA ILE A 73 -7.83 4.80 -4.23
C ILE A 73 -8.61 5.44 -5.39
N ASP A 74 -9.19 6.61 -5.17
CA ASP A 74 -9.84 7.40 -6.21
C ASP A 74 -8.83 8.12 -7.14
N LYS A 75 -9.33 8.97 -8.04
CA LYS A 75 -8.47 9.71 -8.99
C LYS A 75 -7.73 10.89 -8.33
N GLU A 76 -8.18 11.34 -7.17
CA GLU A 76 -7.55 12.38 -6.35
C GLU A 76 -6.40 11.82 -5.50
N GLY A 77 -6.39 10.50 -5.27
CA GLY A 77 -5.41 9.83 -4.43
C GLY A 77 -5.93 9.55 -3.01
N ASP A 78 -7.22 9.76 -2.75
CA ASP A 78 -7.84 9.52 -1.46
C ASP A 78 -8.26 8.06 -1.32
N ILE A 79 -8.24 7.56 -0.08
CA ILE A 79 -8.71 6.19 0.25
C ILE A 79 -10.24 6.18 0.24
N VAL A 80 -10.83 5.40 -0.67
CA VAL A 80 -12.28 5.27 -0.81
C VAL A 80 -12.66 3.80 -0.97
N ALA A 81 -13.01 3.16 0.13
CA ALA A 81 -13.35 1.74 0.14
C ALA A 81 -14.64 1.45 -0.65
N GLY A 82 -14.62 0.42 -1.50
CA GLY A 82 -15.85 -0.17 -2.06
C GLY A 82 -16.51 0.59 -3.22
N GLU A 83 -16.10 1.82 -3.51
CA GLU A 83 -16.67 2.63 -4.60
C GLU A 83 -15.86 2.52 -5.90
N VAL A 84 -14.53 2.42 -5.79
CA VAL A 84 -13.61 2.45 -6.91
C VAL A 84 -12.77 1.18 -6.95
N ALA A 85 -12.83 0.46 -8.06
CA ALA A 85 -11.99 -0.69 -8.30
C ALA A 85 -10.61 -0.28 -8.85
N ASN A 86 -9.83 0.39 -8.01
CA ASN A 86 -8.46 0.79 -8.31
C ASN A 86 -7.58 0.65 -7.07
N MET A 87 -6.69 -0.34 -7.08
CA MET A 87 -5.81 -0.64 -5.95
C MET A 87 -4.35 -0.68 -6.40
N PRO A 88 -3.66 0.48 -6.45
CA PRO A 88 -2.23 0.52 -6.76
C PRO A 88 -1.40 -0.32 -5.79
N GLY A 89 -0.34 -0.98 -6.29
CA GLY A 89 0.56 -1.79 -5.47
C GLY A 89 0.20 -3.29 -5.42
N MET A 90 -0.78 -3.76 -6.21
CA MET A 90 -1.16 -5.16 -6.28
C MET A 90 -0.02 -6.11 -6.68
N GLU A 91 1.04 -5.63 -7.34
CA GLU A 91 2.25 -6.39 -7.62
C GLU A 91 2.97 -6.92 -6.36
N ALA A 92 2.66 -6.35 -5.18
CA ALA A 92 3.14 -6.89 -3.90
C ALA A 92 2.64 -8.32 -3.63
N LEU A 93 1.53 -8.74 -4.26
CA LEU A 93 0.97 -10.09 -4.14
C LEU A 93 1.88 -11.15 -4.77
N ASP A 94 2.66 -10.79 -5.80
CA ASP A 94 3.53 -11.72 -6.53
C ASP A 94 4.59 -12.39 -5.60
N SER A 95 4.97 -11.70 -4.52
CA SER A 95 5.93 -12.19 -3.53
C SER A 95 5.33 -12.50 -2.15
N ALA A 96 4.00 -12.41 -2.00
CA ALA A 96 3.35 -12.60 -0.71
C ALA A 96 3.31 -14.09 -0.33
N ASP A 97 3.56 -14.39 0.95
CA ASP A 97 3.32 -15.73 1.51
C ASP A 97 1.83 -15.93 1.89
N LEU A 98 1.08 -14.84 2.08
CA LEU A 98 -0.34 -14.83 2.42
C LEU A 98 -1.03 -13.55 1.97
N ALA A 99 -2.24 -13.67 1.42
CA ALA A 99 -3.15 -12.57 1.18
C ALA A 99 -4.34 -12.58 2.15
N VAL A 100 -4.71 -11.42 2.67
CA VAL A 100 -5.92 -11.20 3.49
C VAL A 100 -6.85 -10.27 2.73
N VAL A 101 -8.00 -10.79 2.28
CA VAL A 101 -8.85 -10.13 1.28
C VAL A 101 -10.15 -9.65 1.91
N PHE A 102 -10.30 -8.33 2.08
CA PHE A 102 -11.55 -7.68 2.51
C PHE A 102 -12.00 -6.74 1.39
N LEU A 103 -12.62 -7.35 0.38
CA LEU A 103 -13.08 -6.69 -0.83
C LEU A 103 -14.55 -7.01 -1.05
N ARG A 104 -15.28 -6.08 -1.66
CA ARG A 104 -16.69 -6.29 -1.99
C ARG A 104 -17.05 -5.68 -3.34
N PHE A 105 -17.65 -6.49 -4.21
CA PHE A 105 -18.11 -6.10 -5.55
C PHE A 105 -17.06 -5.40 -6.43
N GLN A 106 -15.78 -5.70 -6.20
CA GLN A 106 -14.67 -5.09 -6.93
C GLN A 106 -14.51 -5.70 -8.32
N GLN A 107 -14.29 -4.85 -9.31
CA GLN A 107 -13.93 -5.24 -10.68
C GLN A 107 -12.68 -4.47 -11.12
N PHE A 108 -11.52 -4.87 -10.60
CA PHE A 108 -10.27 -4.19 -10.92
C PHE A 108 -9.92 -4.33 -12.42
N PRO A 109 -9.18 -3.36 -13.00
CA PRO A 109 -8.60 -3.49 -14.32
C PRO A 109 -7.79 -4.79 -14.46
N ALA A 110 -7.75 -5.35 -15.67
CA ALA A 110 -7.04 -6.61 -15.96
C ALA A 110 -5.56 -6.57 -15.51
N GLU A 111 -4.90 -5.42 -15.65
CA GLU A 111 -3.52 -5.22 -15.23
C GLU A 111 -3.31 -5.31 -13.71
N GLN A 112 -4.33 -5.01 -12.91
CA GLN A 112 -4.30 -5.20 -11.46
C GLN A 112 -4.72 -6.64 -11.12
N MET A 113 -5.79 -7.14 -11.74
CA MET A 113 -6.30 -8.50 -11.51
C MET A 113 -5.30 -9.62 -11.78
N LYS A 114 -4.31 -9.43 -12.67
CA LYS A 114 -3.30 -10.45 -12.97
C LYS A 114 -2.44 -10.88 -11.76
N HIS A 115 -2.43 -10.06 -10.71
CA HIS A 115 -1.66 -10.30 -9.48
C HIS A 115 -2.44 -11.05 -8.40
N LEU A 116 -3.75 -11.27 -8.60
CA LEU A 116 -4.62 -12.03 -7.69
C LEU A 116 -4.88 -13.43 -8.24
#